data_AF-A0A5S9M8N9-F1
#
_entry.id   AF-A0A5S9M8N9-F1
#
_cell.length_a   1.000
_cell.length_b   1.000
_cell.length_c   1.000
_cell.angle_alpha   90.00
_cell.angle_beta   90.00
_cell.angle_gamma   90.00
#
_symmetry.space_group_name_H-M   'P 1'
#
loop_
_entity.id
_entity.type
_entity.pdbx_description
1 polymer ?
#
loop_
_entity_poly.entity_id
_entity_poly.type
_entity_poly.pdbx_seq_one_letter_code
_entity_poly.pdbx_strand_id
1 'polypeptide(L)' 'MKNCGAKHVHLIEEPVAAAIGADLPVDEPVANVVVDIGGGTTEVAIISFGGVVSCHSIRIGGDQLDEDIITFVRKINITY' A
#
# COMPACT_ATOMS: atom_id res chain seq x y z
N MET A 1 -8.98 16.13 12.24
CA MET A 1 -8.90 15.33 13.49
C MET A 1 -9.01 16.17 14.76
N LYS A 2 -8.04 17.02 15.13
CA LYS A 2 -8.17 17.88 16.34
C LYS A 2 -9.35 18.87 16.24
N ASN A 3 -9.53 19.50 15.07
CA ASN A 3 -10.69 20.37 14.80
C ASN A 3 -12.02 19.59 14.62
N CYS A 4 -11.97 18.25 14.67
CA CYS A 4 -13.14 17.38 14.67
C CYS A 4 -13.46 16.85 16.08
N GLY A 5 -12.81 17.38 17.14
CA GLY A 5 -13.06 17.00 18.52
C GLY A 5 -12.23 15.81 19.05
N ALA A 6 -11.25 15.30 18.30
CA ALA A 6 -10.39 14.21 18.77
C ALA A 6 -9.45 14.69 19.88
N LYS A 7 -9.51 14.05 21.06
CA LYS A 7 -8.68 14.37 22.23
C LYS A 7 -7.21 13.95 22.04
N HIS A 8 -6.99 12.76 21.47
CA HIS A 8 -5.68 12.21 21.17
C HIS A 8 -5.66 11.65 19.75
N VAL A 9 -4.54 11.83 19.05
CA VAL A 9 -4.33 11.36 17.68
C VAL A 9 -2.94 10.76 17.61
N HIS A 10 -2.87 9.51 17.17
CA HIS A 10 -1.62 8.80 16.91
C HIS A 10 -1.62 8.41 15.44
N LEU A 11 -0.45 8.53 14.81
CA LEU A 11 -0.24 8.08 13.43
C LEU A 11 0.46 6.73 13.48
N ILE A 12 0.14 5.89 12.52
CA ILE A 12 0.86 4.66 12.22
C ILE A 12 1.26 4.74 10.75
N GLU A 13 2.45 4.23 10.44
CA GLU A 13 2.87 4.07 9.04
C GLU A 13 1.97 3.01 8.40
N GLU A 14 1.39 3.34 7.24
CA GLU A 14 0.56 2.44 6.45
C GLU A 14 1.17 1.04 6.24
N PRO A 15 2.45 0.88 5.82
CA PRO A 15 3.04 -0.44 5.66
C PRO A 15 3.12 -1.25 6.95
N VAL A 16 3.29 -0.59 8.11
CA VAL A 16 3.28 -1.27 9.42
C VAL A 16 1.87 -1.73 9.77
N ALA A 17 0.86 -0.90 9.49
CA ALA A 17 -0.53 -1.28 9.67
C ALA A 17 -0.92 -2.46 8.76
N ALA A 18 -0.48 -2.45 7.49
CA ALA A 18 -0.69 -3.54 6.54
C ALA A 18 -0.02 -4.84 7.01
N ALA A 19 1.22 -4.77 7.48
CA ALA A 19 1.95 -5.93 8.01
C ALA A 19 1.28 -6.55 9.24
N ILE A 20 0.79 -5.72 10.18
CA ILE A 20 0.00 -6.19 11.32
C ILE A 20 -1.31 -6.83 10.84
N GLY A 21 -1.99 -6.20 9.88
CA GLY A 21 -3.22 -6.74 9.29
C GLY A 21 -3.02 -8.08 8.57
N ALA A 22 -1.82 -8.35 8.09
CA ALA A 22 -1.40 -9.60 7.47
C ALA A 22 -0.83 -10.64 8.44
N ASP A 23 -0.88 -10.38 9.76
CA ASP A 23 -0.39 -11.27 10.82
C ASP A 23 1.12 -11.57 10.72
N LEU A 24 1.90 -10.59 10.27
CA LEU A 24 3.36 -10.71 10.21
C LEU A 24 3.99 -10.39 11.59
N PRO A 25 5.05 -11.12 12.01
CA PRO A 25 5.76 -10.87 13.26
C PRO A 25 6.66 -9.63 13.14
N VAL A 26 6.05 -8.44 13.08
CA VAL A 26 6.73 -7.17 12.81
C VAL A 26 7.63 -6.70 13.94
N ASP A 27 7.32 -7.08 15.18
CA ASP A 27 8.06 -6.74 16.41
C ASP A 27 9.27 -7.64 16.66
N GLU A 28 9.34 -8.78 15.98
CA GLU A 28 10.48 -9.68 16.04
C GLU A 28 11.71 -9.14 15.29
N PRO A 29 12.92 -9.60 15.64
CA PRO A 29 14.17 -9.27 14.95
C PRO A 29 14.30 -9.98 13.59
N VAL A 30 13.20 -10.06 12.84
CA VAL A 30 13.11 -10.67 11.51
C VAL A 30 12.69 -9.62 10.49
N ALA A 31 13.10 -9.81 9.24
CA ALA A 31 12.73 -8.91 8.16
C ALA A 31 11.41 -9.36 7.52
N ASN A 32 10.38 -8.54 7.67
CA ASN A 32 9.07 -8.71 7.04
C ASN A 32 9.01 -7.83 5.80
N VAL A 33 8.69 -8.40 4.64
CA VAL A 33 8.50 -7.64 3.40
C VAL A 33 7.02 -7.58 3.07
N VAL A 34 6.48 -6.38 2.94
CA VAL A 34 5.09 -6.13 2.51
C VAL A 34 5.10 -5.43 1.18
N VAL A 35 4.21 -5.88 0.30
CA VAL A 35 3.86 -5.21 -0.96
C VAL A 35 2.37 -4.87 -0.88
N ASP A 36 2.05 -3.60 -0.65
CA ASP A 36 0.68 -3.09 -0.61
C ASP A 36 0.33 -2.46 -1.96
N ILE A 37 -0.72 -2.96 -2.61
CA ILE A 37 -1.17 -2.49 -3.93
C ILE A 37 -2.50 -1.76 -3.71
N GLY A 38 -2.41 -0.44 -3.58
CA GLY A 38 -3.55 0.46 -3.45
C GLY A 38 -4.15 0.87 -4.79
N GLY A 39 -5.06 1.84 -4.74
CA GLY A 39 -5.68 2.43 -5.93
C GLY A 39 -4.67 3.20 -6.80
N GLY A 40 -3.99 4.19 -6.23
CA GLY A 40 -3.06 5.04 -7.00
C GLY A 40 -1.58 4.68 -6.86
N THR A 41 -1.22 3.93 -5.82
CA THR A 41 0.17 3.61 -5.48
C THR A 41 0.34 2.14 -5.15
N THR A 42 1.58 1.67 -5.35
CA THR A 42 2.06 0.41 -4.81
C THR A 42 3.24 0.73 -3.91
N GLU A 43 3.21 0.21 -2.69
CA GLU A 43 4.22 0.42 -1.67
C GLU A 43 4.91 -0.89 -1.32
N VAL A 44 6.23 -0.84 -1.23
CA VAL A 44 7.06 -1.95 -0.80
C VAL A 44 7.83 -1.52 0.43
N ALA A 45 7.64 -2.23 1.54
CA ALA A 45 8.30 -1.93 2.80
C ALA A 45 8.97 -3.16 3.41
N ILE A 46 10.10 -2.93 4.06
CA ILE A 46 10.81 -3.89 4.91
C ILE A 46 10.63 -3.43 6.35
N ILE A 47 10.11 -4.30 7.22
CA ILE A 47 9.79 -4.01 8.62
C ILE A 47 10.52 -5.00 9.53
N SER A 48 11.10 -4.48 10.62
CA SER A 48 11.72 -5.27 11.68
C SER A 48 11.71 -4.48 12.99
N PHE A 49 11.66 -5.15 14.15
CA PHE A 49 11.59 -4.49 15.46
C PHE A 49 10.47 -3.43 15.57
N GLY A 50 9.34 -3.66 14.92
CA GLY A 50 8.15 -2.81 14.94
C GLY A 50 8.28 -1.52 14.11
N GLY A 51 9.38 -1.35 13.37
CA GLY A 51 9.65 -0.16 12.58
C GLY A 51 9.99 -0.45 11.12
N VAL A 52 9.79 0.55 10.26
CA VAL A 52 10.20 0.48 8.86
C VAL A 52 11.72 0.61 8.75
N VAL A 53 12.35 -0.41 8.17
CA VAL A 53 13.78 -0.44 7.82
C VAL A 53 14.01 0.26 6.48
N SER A 54 13.13 0.03 5.51
CA SER A 54 13.16 0.65 4.19
C SER A 54 11.76 0.66 3.58
N CYS A 55 11.44 1.70 2.81
CA CYS A 55 10.16 1.81 2.12
C CYS A 55 10.35 2.50 0.76
N HIS A 56 9.63 2.01 -0.24
CA HIS A 56 9.57 2.60 -1.57
C HIS A 56 8.12 2.61 -2.06
N SER A 57 7.70 3.71 -2.68
CA SER A 57 6.36 3.86 -3.26
C SER A 57 6.49 4.25 -4.72
N ILE A 58 5.67 3.62 -5.56
CA ILE A 58 5.53 3.96 -6.97
C ILE A 58 4.08 4.36 -7.25
N ARG A 59 3.87 5.33 -8.15
CA ARG A 59 2.53 5.80 -8.56
C ARG A 59 1.93 4.91 -9.63
N ILE A 60 1.80 3.64 -9.31
CA ILE A 60 1.15 2.61 -10.12
C ILE A 60 0.33 1.76 -9.15
N GLY A 61 -0.95 1.57 -9.44
CA GLY A 61 -1.87 0.79 -8.60
C GLY A 61 -3.10 0.34 -9.41
N GLY A 62 -4.21 0.13 -8.72
CA GLY A 62 -5.49 -0.22 -9.33
C GLY A 62 -5.96 0.74 -10.43
N ASP A 63 -5.75 2.05 -10.27
CA ASP A 63 -6.20 3.07 -11.25
C ASP A 63 -5.50 2.85 -12.61
N GLN A 64 -4.21 2.53 -12.61
CA GLN A 64 -3.47 2.22 -13.83
C GLN A 64 -3.95 0.90 -14.46
N LEU A 65 -4.24 -0.11 -13.62
CA LEU A 65 -4.83 -1.37 -14.09
C LEU A 65 -6.18 -1.14 -14.78
N ASP A 66 -7.04 -0.32 -14.19
CA ASP A 66 -8.33 0.04 -14.76
C ASP A 66 -8.17 0.72 -16.13
N GLU A 67 -7.25 1.68 -16.24
CA GLU A 67 -6.93 2.36 -17.50
C GLU A 67 -6.41 1.39 -18.57
N ASP A 68 -5.55 0.46 -18.19
CA ASP A 68 -4.98 -0.54 -19.09
C ASP A 68 -6.06 -1.49 -19.61
N ILE A 69 -6.97 -1.94 -18.74
CA ILE A 69 -8.12 -2.78 -19.11
C ILE A 69 -9.04 -2.03 -20.08
N ILE A 70 -9.42 -0.78 -19.75
CA ILE A 70 -10.27 0.06 -20.61
C ILE A 70 -9.63 0.23 -21.99
N THR A 71 -8.33 0.53 -22.02
CA THR A 71 -7.57 0.72 -23.26
C THR A 71 -7.52 -0.55 -24.08
N PHE A 72 -7.30 -1.70 -23.45
CA PHE A 72 -7.26 -3.00 -24.12
C PHE A 72 -8.61 -3.35 -24.78
N VAL A 73 -9.71 -3.22 -24.04
CA VAL A 73 -11.06 -3.50 -24.55
C VAL A 73 -11.42 -2.57 -25.72
N ARG A 74 -11.06 -1.28 -25.64
CA ARG A 74 -11.26 -0.34 -26.75
C ARG A 74 -10.50 -0.74 -28.02
N LYS A 75 -9.25 -1.19 -27.90
CA LYS A 75 -8.45 -1.64 -29.05
C LYS A 75 -9.07 -2.86 -29.74
N ILE A 76 -9.56 -3.82 -28.96
CA ILE A 76 -10.27 -4.98 -29.49
C ILE A 76 -11.49 -4.55 -30.30
N ASN A 77 -12.35 -3.68 -29.75
CA ASN A 77 -13.58 -3.25 -30.42
C ASN A 77 -13.38 -2.42 -31.69
N ILE A 78 -12.19 -1.88 -31.93
CA ILE A 78 -11.85 -1.14 -33.16
C ILE A 78 -11.29 -2.08 -34.24
N THR A 79 -10.81 -3.27 -33.86
CA THR A 79 -10.17 -4.22 -34.77
C THR A 79 -11.16 -5.23 -35.37
N TYR A 80 -12.39 -5.31 -34.84
CA TYR A 80 -13.53 -6.07 -35.37
C TYR A 80 -14.58 -5.13 -35.96
#